data_AF-A0A933Y957-F1
#
_entry.id   AF-A0A933Y957-F1
#
_cell.length_a   1.000
_cell.length_b   1.000
_cell.length_c   1.000
_cell.angle_alpha   90.00
_cell.angle_beta   90.00
_cell.angle_gamma   90.00
#
_symmetry.space_group_name_H-M   'P 1'
#
loop_
_entity.id
_entity.type
_entity.pdbx_description
1 polymer ?
#
loop_
_entity_poly.entity_id
_entity_poly.type
_entity_poly.pdbx_seq_one_letter_code
_entity_poly.pdbx_strand_id
1 'polypeptide(L)'
;MVNKFSHIGTAIVLVGLLTLLSDPFMLWMPSVAQMTVLLGAAVLACVWAGFVMYERSGDEREAFHKMHAGRVAYLSGIAVLTVALVVQGFAHAIDPWISAALGVMVVSKLVARFYSERYR
;
A
#
# COMPACT_ATOMS: atom_id res chain seq x y z
N MET A 1 -15.46 9.28 -16.15
CA MET A 1 -14.87 9.85 -14.93
C MET A 1 -15.33 8.99 -13.77
N VAL A 2 -14.48 8.09 -13.25
CA VAL A 2 -14.84 7.37 -12.03
C VAL A 2 -14.99 8.43 -10.92
N ASN A 3 -16.12 8.43 -10.20
CA ASN A 3 -16.44 9.48 -9.25
C ASN A 3 -15.33 9.60 -8.20
N LYS A 4 -14.69 10.76 -8.07
CA LYS A 4 -13.62 11.02 -7.09
C LYS A 4 -13.99 10.60 -5.66
N PHE A 5 -15.28 10.74 -5.33
CA PHE A 5 -15.87 10.28 -4.07
C PHE A 5 -15.69 8.77 -3.81
N SER A 6 -15.70 7.93 -4.85
CA SER A 6 -15.49 6.48 -4.72
C SER A 6 -14.05 6.14 -4.35
N HIS A 7 -13.05 6.84 -4.89
CA HIS A 7 -11.64 6.64 -4.52
C HIS A 7 -11.37 7.07 -3.08
N ILE A 8 -11.89 8.24 -2.69
CA ILE A 8 -11.73 8.74 -1.32
C ILE A 8 -12.45 7.80 -0.33
N GLY A 9 -13.68 7.38 -0.63
CA GLY A 9 -14.44 6.47 0.22
C GLY A 9 -13.76 5.12 0.38
N THR A 10 -13.29 4.50 -0.71
CA THR A 10 -12.57 3.22 -0.65
C THR A 10 -11.25 3.33 0.13
N ALA A 11 -10.49 4.42 -0.05
CA ALA A 11 -9.27 4.65 0.72
C ALA A 11 -9.55 4.79 2.22
N ILE A 12 -10.55 5.58 2.61
CA ILE A 12 -10.92 5.78 4.02
C ILE A 12 -11.33 4.45 4.66
N VAL A 13 -12.19 3.68 3.99
CA VAL A 13 -12.66 2.39 4.50
C VAL A 13 -11.49 1.41 4.61
N LEU A 14 -10.65 1.31 3.59
CA LEU A 14 -9.48 0.42 3.61
C LEU A 14 -8.52 0.76 4.75
N VAL A 15 -8.16 2.04 4.91
CA VAL A 15 -7.29 2.49 6.00
C VAL A 15 -7.92 2.18 7.35
N GLY A 16 -9.23 2.43 7.51
CA GLY A 16 -9.98 2.12 8.73
C GLY A 16 -10.00 0.63 9.09
N LEU A 17 -10.15 -0.26 8.09
CA LEU A 17 -10.08 -1.70 8.33
C LEU A 17 -8.67 -2.17 8.68
N LEU A 18 -7.63 -1.61 8.04
CA LEU A 18 -6.24 -1.94 8.34
C LEU A 18 -5.85 -1.51 9.75
N THR A 19 -6.24 -0.31 10.19
CA THR A 19 -6.00 0.12 11.58
C THR A 19 -6.77 -0.71 12.59
N LEU A 20 -7.98 -1.15 12.24
CA LEU A 20 -8.76 -2.06 13.08
C LEU A 20 -8.08 -3.44 13.24
N LEU A 21 -7.48 -3.97 12.16
CA LEU A 21 -6.72 -5.22 12.18
C LEU A 21 -5.43 -5.15 13.01
N SER A 22 -4.83 -3.97 13.13
CA SER A 22 -3.68 -3.74 14.03
C SER A 22 -4.02 -3.83 15.51
N ASP A 23 -5.31 -3.98 15.85
CA ASP A 23 -5.85 -4.10 17.20
C ASP A 23 -5.29 -3.08 18.23
N PRO A 24 -5.33 -1.76 17.93
CA PRO A 24 -4.70 -0.74 18.76
C PRO A 24 -5.32 -0.61 20.16
N PHE A 25 -6.56 -1.08 20.33
CA PHE A 25 -7.31 -1.00 21.58
C PHE A 25 -7.46 -2.35 22.26
N MET A 26 -6.78 -3.40 21.76
CA MET A 26 -6.89 -4.78 22.27
C MET A 26 -8.35 -5.27 22.37
N LEU A 27 -9.17 -4.87 21.40
CA LEU A 27 -10.61 -5.18 21.37
C LEU A 27 -10.87 -6.57 20.77
N TRP A 28 -9.88 -7.16 20.10
CA TRP A 28 -10.05 -8.34 19.27
C TRP A 28 -9.40 -9.57 19.90
N MET A 29 -10.19 -10.59 20.22
CA MET A 29 -9.69 -11.97 20.30
C MET A 29 -9.74 -12.61 18.90
N PRO A 30 -8.87 -13.59 18.59
CA PRO A 30 -8.94 -14.35 17.34
C PRO A 30 -10.32 -14.98 17.20
N SER A 31 -11.15 -14.35 16.37
CA SER A 31 -12.58 -14.62 16.26
C SER A 31 -12.99 -14.56 14.80
N VAL A 32 -14.16 -15.13 14.49
CA VAL A 32 -14.75 -15.09 13.14
C VAL A 32 -14.83 -13.66 12.60
N ALA A 33 -15.04 -12.67 13.47
CA ALA A 33 -15.04 -11.26 13.11
C ALA A 33 -13.68 -10.76 12.56
N GLN A 34 -12.56 -11.18 13.14
CA GLN A 34 -11.22 -10.79 12.64
C GLN A 34 -10.99 -11.32 11.23
N MET A 35 -11.42 -12.55 10.96
CA MET A 35 -11.29 -13.17 9.65
C MET A 35 -12.18 -12.50 8.59
N THR A 36 -13.41 -12.06 8.96
CA THR A 36 -14.28 -11.33 8.02
C THR A 36 -13.74 -9.94 7.71
N VAL A 37 -13.18 -9.23 8.69
CA VAL A 37 -12.51 -7.94 8.45
C VAL A 37 -11.26 -8.11 7.58
N LEU A 38 -10.46 -9.15 7.83
CA LEU A 38 -9.30 -9.46 6.98
C LEU A 38 -9.71 -9.70 5.53
N LEU A 39 -10.78 -10.48 5.30
CA LEU A 39 -11.32 -10.70 3.96
C LEU A 39 -11.78 -9.39 3.32
N GLY A 40 -12.50 -8.54 4.05
CA GLY A 40 -12.94 -7.23 3.58
C GLY A 40 -11.77 -6.33 3.19
N ALA A 41 -10.73 -6.26 4.04
CA ALA A 41 -9.51 -5.50 3.76
C ALA A 41 -8.77 -6.03 2.53
N ALA A 42 -8.67 -7.35 2.37
CA ALA A 42 -8.03 -7.97 1.20
C ALA A 42 -8.76 -7.64 -0.11
N VAL A 43 -10.10 -7.77 -0.12
CA VAL A 43 -10.92 -7.42 -1.29
C VAL A 43 -10.77 -5.94 -1.62
N LEU A 44 -10.86 -5.06 -0.64
CA LEU A 44 -10.71 -3.61 -0.85
C LEU A 44 -9.30 -3.22 -1.31
N ALA A 45 -8.26 -3.92 -0.83
CA ALA A 45 -6.90 -3.71 -1.31
C ALA A 45 -6.76 -4.07 -2.80
N CYS A 46 -7.40 -5.16 -3.25
CA CYS A 46 -7.44 -5.50 -4.68
C CYS A 46 -8.20 -4.44 -5.50
N VAL A 47 -9.32 -3.93 -4.99
CA VAL A 47 -10.07 -2.84 -5.64
C VAL A 47 -9.22 -1.58 -5.74
N TRP A 48 -8.54 -1.19 -4.67
CA TRP A 48 -7.64 -0.04 -4.64
C TRP A 48 -6.47 -0.20 -5.63
N ALA A 49 -5.85 -1.39 -5.68
CA ALA A 49 -4.82 -1.70 -6.66
C ALA A 49 -5.33 -1.56 -8.10
N GLY A 50 -6.58 -1.98 -8.36
CA GLY A 50 -7.25 -1.75 -9.64
C GLY A 50 -7.38 -0.27 -9.99
N PHE A 51 -7.79 0.57 -9.04
CA PHE A 51 -7.87 2.01 -9.26
C PHE A 51 -6.51 2.64 -9.60
N VAL A 52 -5.45 2.22 -8.91
CA VAL A 52 -4.08 2.68 -9.19
C VAL A 52 -3.60 2.22 -10.57
N MET A 53 -3.85 0.96 -10.96
CA MET A 53 -3.41 0.42 -12.25
C MET A 53 -4.12 1.08 -13.44
N TYR A 54 -5.41 1.37 -13.32
CA TYR A 54 -6.22 1.90 -14.41
C TYR A 54 -6.38 3.43 -14.38
N GLU A 55 -5.58 4.12 -13.57
CA GLU A 55 -5.57 5.57 -13.51
C GLU A 55 -5.10 6.16 -14.85
N ARG A 56 -5.94 6.97 -15.50
CA ARG A 56 -5.60 7.68 -16.75
C ARG A 56 -5.35 9.16 -16.48
N SER A 57 -4.36 9.75 -17.14
CA SER A 57 -4.13 11.19 -17.17
C SER A 57 -4.82 11.81 -18.37
N GLY A 58 -5.61 12.87 -18.15
CA GLY A 58 -6.22 13.66 -19.23
C GLY A 58 -5.30 14.72 -19.82
N ASP A 59 -4.28 15.15 -19.06
CA ASP A 59 -3.31 16.19 -19.45
C ASP A 59 -1.92 15.88 -18.86
N GLU A 60 -0.88 16.51 -19.41
CA GLU A 60 0.52 16.42 -18.96
C GLU A 60 0.67 16.85 -17.50
N ARG A 61 -0.07 17.89 -17.08
CA ARG A 61 -0.09 18.35 -15.67
C ARG A 61 -0.59 17.24 -14.75
N GLU A 62 -1.65 16.55 -15.15
CA GLU A 62 -2.21 15.46 -14.37
C GLU A 62 -1.25 14.27 -14.32
N ALA A 63 -0.59 13.95 -15.44
CA ALA A 63 0.45 12.91 -15.49
C ALA A 63 1.60 13.20 -14.52
N PHE A 64 2.05 14.46 -14.43
CA PHE A 64 3.08 14.88 -13.49
C PHE A 64 2.64 14.73 -12.03
N HIS A 65 1.41 15.14 -11.70
CA HIS A 65 0.87 14.97 -10.34
C HIS A 65 0.77 13.50 -9.94
N LYS A 66 0.34 12.61 -10.85
CA LYS A 66 0.26 11.15 -10.60
C LYS A 66 1.64 10.54 -10.39
N MET A 67 2.61 10.91 -11.23
CA MET A 67 4.01 10.48 -11.07
C MET A 67 4.57 10.92 -9.72
N HIS A 68 4.31 12.17 -9.30
CA HIS A 68 4.72 12.66 -7.99
C HIS A 68 4.04 11.91 -6.85
N ALA A 69 2.73 11.68 -6.92
CA ALA A 69 1.99 10.91 -5.93
C ALA A 69 2.54 9.49 -5.80
N GLY A 70 2.82 8.80 -6.91
CA GLY A 70 3.44 7.47 -6.91
C GLY A 70 4.83 7.45 -6.29
N ARG A 71 5.66 8.48 -6.54
CA ARG A 71 6.98 8.62 -5.90
C ARG A 71 6.86 8.84 -4.40
N VAL A 72 5.94 9.69 -3.97
CA VAL A 72 5.69 9.97 -2.54
C VAL A 72 5.21 8.69 -1.83
N ALA A 73 4.25 7.98 -2.40
CA ALA A 73 3.74 6.71 -1.83
C ALA A 73 4.82 5.63 -1.72
N TYR A 74 5.69 5.51 -2.73
CA TYR A 74 6.82 4.58 -2.68
C TYR A 74 7.82 4.94 -1.59
N LEU A 75 8.18 6.21 -1.46
CA LEU A 75 9.14 6.69 -0.46
C LEU A 75 8.59 6.57 0.96
N SER A 76 7.31 6.90 1.17
CA SER A 76 6.67 6.74 2.48
C SER A 76 6.56 5.26 2.87
N GLY A 77 6.21 4.38 1.93
CA GLY A 77 6.18 2.93 2.16
C GLY A 77 7.53 2.35 2.59
N ILE A 78 8.61 2.71 1.89
CA ILE A 78 9.97 2.32 2.29
C ILE A 78 10.32 2.87 3.66
N ALA A 79 10.04 4.15 3.94
CA ALA A 79 10.37 4.77 5.20
C ALA A 79 9.68 4.04 6.37
N VAL A 80 8.38 3.79 6.27
CA VAL A 80 7.60 3.11 7.31
C VAL A 80 8.08 1.68 7.52
N LEU A 81 8.28 0.89 6.46
CA LEU A 81 8.76 -0.50 6.58
C LEU A 81 10.18 -0.56 7.12
N THR A 82 11.05 0.40 6.78
CA THR A 82 12.41 0.47 7.32
C THR A 82 12.38 0.78 8.81
N VAL A 83 11.56 1.75 9.25
CA VAL A 83 11.38 2.05 10.68
C VAL A 83 10.84 0.83 11.42
N ALA A 84 9.84 0.13 10.85
CA ALA A 84 9.29 -1.09 11.44
C ALA A 84 10.36 -2.18 11.60
N LEU A 85 11.19 -2.39 10.57
CA LEU A 85 12.28 -3.38 10.60
C LEU A 85 13.34 -3.04 11.67
N VAL A 86 13.69 -1.76 11.81
CA VAL A 86 14.64 -1.30 12.85
C VAL A 86 14.06 -1.55 14.25
N VAL A 87 12.80 -1.19 14.48
CA VAL A 87 12.11 -1.42 15.76
C VAL A 87 12.03 -2.92 16.08
N GLN A 88 11.64 -3.75 15.12
CA GLN A 88 11.61 -5.21 15.29
C GLN A 88 13.00 -5.83 15.51
N GLY A 89 14.03 -5.25 14.87
CA GLY A 89 15.43 -5.66 15.06
C GLY A 89 15.89 -5.49 16.50
N PHE A 90 15.58 -4.35 17.13
CA PHE A 90 15.86 -4.14 18.56
C PHE A 90 15.07 -5.09 19.45
N ALA A 91 13.85 -5.45 19.06
CA ALA A 91 13.02 -6.44 19.76
C ALA A 91 13.44 -7.90 19.51
N HIS A 92 14.45 -8.16 18.66
CA HIS A 92 14.87 -9.51 18.24
C HIS A 92 13.72 -10.38 17.69
N ALA A 93 12.69 -9.74 17.12
CA ALA A 93 11.48 -10.36 16.62
C ALA A 93 11.21 -9.90 15.18
N ILE A 94 12.18 -10.13 14.30
CA ILE A 94 12.12 -9.71 12.90
C ILE A 94 11.08 -10.58 12.16
N ASP A 95 10.05 -9.93 11.62
CA ASP A 95 9.10 -10.56 10.72
C ASP A 95 9.70 -10.67 9.30
N PRO A 96 9.87 -11.88 8.75
CA PRO A 96 10.38 -12.07 7.39
C PRO A 96 9.55 -11.36 6.32
N TRP A 97 8.26 -11.12 6.54
CA TRP A 97 7.39 -10.45 5.57
C TRP A 97 7.74 -8.97 5.38
N ILE A 98 8.25 -8.29 6.42
CA ILE A 98 8.64 -6.88 6.32
C ILE A 98 9.89 -6.72 5.44
N SER A 99 10.90 -7.57 5.66
CA SER A 99 12.12 -7.55 4.84
C SER A 99 11.85 -8.00 3.40
N ALA A 100 11.01 -9.02 3.21
CA ALA A 100 10.56 -9.45 1.90
C ALA A 100 9.79 -8.34 1.16
N ALA A 101 8.88 -7.62 1.83
CA ALA A 101 8.14 -6.52 1.23
C ALA A 101 9.07 -5.39 0.76
N LEU A 102 10.05 -4.98 1.58
CA LEU A 102 11.07 -4.01 1.19
C LEU A 102 11.86 -4.47 -0.05
N GLY A 103 12.32 -5.73 -0.05
CA GLY A 103 13.05 -6.32 -1.17
C GLY A 103 12.23 -6.31 -2.47
N VAL A 104 10.98 -6.77 -2.40
CA VAL A 104 10.07 -6.79 -3.55
C VAL A 104 9.80 -5.38 -4.08
N MET A 105 9.60 -4.38 -3.21
CA MET A 105 9.41 -2.98 -3.64
C MET A 105 10.63 -2.45 -4.41
N VAL A 106 11.84 -2.68 -3.90
CA VAL A 106 13.09 -2.22 -4.53
C VAL A 106 13.31 -2.89 -5.88
N VAL A 107 13.17 -4.22 -5.95
CA VAL A 107 13.31 -4.98 -7.21
C VAL A 107 12.27 -4.53 -8.23
N SER A 108 11.00 -4.41 -7.82
CA SER A 108 9.92 -3.97 -8.70
C SER A 108 10.18 -2.60 -9.30
N LYS A 109 10.67 -1.64 -8.50
CA LYS A 109 11.03 -0.30 -9.00
C LYS A 109 12.21 -0.34 -9.97
N LEU A 110 13.22 -1.17 -9.70
CA LEU A 110 14.37 -1.32 -10.58
C LEU A 110 13.96 -1.92 -11.94
N VAL A 111 13.16 -2.98 -11.93
CA VAL A 111 12.64 -3.63 -13.14
C VAL A 111 11.77 -2.66 -13.95
N ALA A 112 10.85 -1.94 -13.30
CA ALA A 112 10.00 -0.95 -13.96
C ALA A 112 10.84 0.19 -14.57
N ARG A 113 11.91 0.62 -13.90
CA ARG A 113 12.83 1.63 -14.41
C ARG A 113 13.57 1.13 -15.66
N PHE A 114 14.13 -0.07 -15.63
CA PHE A 114 14.82 -0.63 -16.80
C PHE A 114 13.89 -0.80 -17.99
N TYR A 115 12.67 -1.27 -17.76
CA TYR A 115 11.66 -1.32 -18.81
C TYR A 115 11.37 0.07 -19.39
N SER A 116 11.15 1.07 -18.53
CA SER A 116 10.90 2.44 -18.97
C SER A 116 12.09 3.05 -19.72
N GLU A 117 13.33 2.77 -19.33
CA GLU A 117 14.52 3.27 -20.03
C GLU A 117 14.71 2.58 -21.39
N ARG A 118 14.30 1.30 -21.51
CA ARG A 118 14.41 0.53 -22.76
C ARG A 118 13.39 0.93 -23.83
N TYR A 119 12.19 1.32 -23.43
CA TYR A 119 11.06 1.64 -24.32
C TYR A 119 10.75 3.14 -24.41
N ARG A 120 11.68 3.99 -23.99
CA ARG A 120 11.62 5.45 -24.12
C ARG A 120 12.41 5.89 -25.36
#